data_AF-A0A924JCD7-F1
#
_entry.id   AF-A0A924JCD7-F1
#
_cell.length_a   1.000
_cell.length_b   1.000
_cell.length_c   1.000
_cell.angle_alpha   90.00
_cell.angle_beta   90.00
_cell.angle_gamma   90.00
#
_symmetry.space_group_name_H-M   'P 1'
#
loop_
_entity.id
_entity.type
_entity.pdbx_description
1 polymer ?
#
loop_
_entity_poly.entity_id
_entity_poly.type
_entity_poly.pdbx_seq_one_letter_code
_entity_poly.pdbx_strand_id
1 'polypeptide(L)' 'MTYHDAYDQLTGLVDEIENDEVPLDELPAKIKLAGQLIAFCQDRLRSVETEYQEAIERIPRR' A
#
# COMPACT_ATOMS: atom_id res chain seq x y z
N MET A 1 10.76 -4.24 -0.23
CA MET A 1 9.36 -4.67 -0.05
C MET A 1 8.66 -4.52 -1.39
N THR A 2 7.89 -5.51 -1.82
CA THR A 2 7.06 -5.43 -3.02
C THR A 2 5.69 -4.84 -2.69
N TYR A 3 4.90 -4.46 -3.70
CA TYR A 3 3.51 -4.05 -3.49
C TYR A 3 2.70 -5.17 -2.82
N HIS A 4 2.87 -6.41 -3.30
CA HIS A 4 2.16 -7.57 -2.76
C HIS A 4 2.51 -7.81 -1.29
N ASP A 5 3.79 -7.78 -0.94
CA ASP A 5 4.22 -7.95 0.46
C ASP A 5 3.62 -6.87 1.37
N ALA A 6 3.52 -5.63 0.89
CA ALA A 6 2.98 -4.51 1.65
C ALA A 6 1.46 -4.61 1.80
N TYR A 7 0.78 -5.06 0.75
CA TYR A 7 -0.65 -5.30 0.75
C TYR A 7 -1.02 -6.45 1.70
N ASP A 8 -0.30 -7.57 1.64
CA ASP A 8 -0.55 -8.74 2.50
C ASP A 8 -0.35 -8.38 3.98
N GLN A 9 0.72 -7.64 4.29
CA GLN A 9 0.95 -7.11 5.64
C GLN A 9 -0.16 -6.16 6.10
N LEU A 10 -0.66 -5.30 5.20
CA LEU A 10 -1.75 -4.39 5.53
C LEU A 10 -3.04 -5.15 5.81
N THR A 11 -3.36 -6.14 4.98
CA THR A 11 -4.56 -6.97 5.17
C THR A 11 -4.50 -7.75 6.47
N GLY A 12 -3.37 -8.40 6.78
CA GLY A 12 -3.23 -9.11 8.05
C GLY A 12 -3.32 -8.19 9.26
N LEU A 13 -2.75 -6.97 9.17
CA LEU A 13 -2.85 -5.99 10.24
C LEU A 13 -4.28 -5.47 10.43
N VAL A 14 -5.04 -5.29 9.35
CA VAL A 14 -6.47 -4.93 9.44
C VAL A 14 -7.26 -6.07 10.08
N ASP A 15 -7.02 -7.31 9.65
CA ASP A 15 -7.69 -8.50 10.21
C ASP A 15 -7.41 -8.64 11.72
N GLU A 16 -6.16 -8.46 12.16
CA GLU A 16 -5.80 -8.48 13.60
C GLU A 16 -6.57 -7.42 14.39
N ILE A 17 -6.73 -6.21 13.82
CA ILE A 17 -7.44 -5.10 14.48
C ILE A 17 -8.95 -5.37 14.51
N GLU A 18 -9.55 -5.85 13.41
CA GLU A 18 -10.99 -6.12 13.32
C GLU A 18 -11.43 -7.28 14.21
N ASN A 19 -10.54 -8.23 14.48
CA ASN A 19 -10.81 -9.37 15.36
C ASN A 19 -10.47 -9.10 16.84
N ASP A 20 -10.21 -7.83 17.22
CA ASP A 20 -9.83 -7.43 18.59
C ASP A 20 -8.58 -8.18 19.13
N GLU A 21 -7.69 -8.65 18.24
CA GLU A 21 -6.49 -9.39 18.61
C GLU A 21 -5.32 -8.45 19.02
N VAL A 22 -5.48 -7.14 18.77
CA VAL A 22 -4.48 -6.13 19.09
C VAL A 22 -4.78 -5.47 20.45
N PRO A 23 -3.87 -5.52 21.43
CA PRO A 23 -4.02 -4.81 22.70
C PRO A 23 -4.17 -3.29 22.50
N LEU A 24 -4.98 -2.64 23.35
CA LEU A 24 -5.22 -1.18 23.28
C LEU A 24 -3.92 -0.35 23.30
N ASP A 25 -2.93 -0.77 24.08
CA ASP A 25 -1.63 -0.09 24.18
C ASP A 25 -0.79 -0.19 22.90
N GLU A 26 -1.06 -1.20 22.06
CA GLU A 26 -0.34 -1.46 20.80
C GLU A 26 -1.05 -0.89 19.57
N LEU A 27 -2.36 -0.62 19.65
CA LEU A 27 -3.17 -0.05 18.56
C LEU A 27 -2.52 1.19 17.92
N PRO A 28 -1.99 2.18 18.65
CA PRO A 28 -1.40 3.36 18.03
C PRO A 28 -0.21 3.02 17.12
N ALA A 29 0.59 2.04 17.49
CA ALA A 29 1.74 1.59 16.70
C ALA A 29 1.28 0.84 15.44
N LYS A 30 0.28 -0.04 15.57
CA LYS A 30 -0.30 -0.79 14.44
C LYS A 30 -0.98 0.13 13.43
N ILE A 31 -1.75 1.11 13.89
CA ILE A 31 -2.37 2.14 13.01
C ILE A 31 -1.30 2.94 12.27
N LYS A 32 -0.21 3.33 12.96
CA LYS A 32 0.90 4.04 12.30
C LYS A 32 1.55 3.19 11.22
N LEU A 33 1.76 1.90 11.48
CA LEU A 33 2.30 0.96 10.49
C LEU A 33 1.34 0.81 9.30
N ALA A 34 0.03 0.67 9.54
CA ALA A 34 -0.99 0.64 8.50
C ALA A 34 -0.88 1.87 7.57
N GLY A 35 -0.75 3.06 8.15
CA GLY A 35 -0.57 4.31 7.40
C GLY A 35 0.69 4.31 6.53
N GLN A 36 1.79 3.74 7.02
CA GLN A 36 3.02 3.60 6.24
C GLN A 36 2.87 2.62 5.07
N LEU A 37 2.20 1.48 5.29
CA LEU A 37 1.92 0.49 4.25
C LEU A 37 1.01 1.07 3.17
N ILE A 38 -0.04 1.80 3.55
CA ILE A 38 -0.93 2.49 2.63
C ILE A 38 -0.16 3.49 1.77
N ALA A 39 0.67 4.34 2.38
CA ALA A 39 1.48 5.32 1.65
C ALA A 39 2.40 4.64 0.63
N PHE A 40 3.08 3.56 1.04
CA PHE A 40 3.93 2.77 0.16
C PHE A 40 3.16 2.18 -1.04
N CYS A 41 1.99 1.57 -0.79
CA CYS A 41 1.15 1.02 -1.85
C CYS A 41 0.71 2.10 -2.84
N GLN A 42 0.30 3.27 -2.35
CA GLN A 42 -0.11 4.39 -3.19
C GLN A 42 1.05 4.94 -4.03
N ASP A 43 2.25 5.08 -3.46
CA ASP A 43 3.44 5.51 -4.19
C ASP A 43 3.76 4.56 -5.34
N ARG A 44 3.65 3.25 -5.10
CA ARG A 44 3.91 2.26 -6.14
C ARG A 44 2.91 2.34 -7.29
N LEU A 45 1.62 2.49 -6.97
CA LEU A 45 0.57 2.66 -7.99
C LEU A 45 0.81 3.92 -8.82
N ARG A 46 1.15 5.06 -8.17
CA ARG A 46 1.48 6.31 -8.87
C ARG A 46 2.69 6.18 -9.79
N SER A 47 3.72 5.44 -9.37
CA SER A 47 4.90 5.17 -10.21
C SER A 47 4.51 4.40 -11.47
N VAL A 48 3.72 3.33 -11.32
CA VAL A 48 3.27 2.52 -12.45
C VAL A 48 2.37 3.32 -13.40
N GLU A 49 1.46 4.14 -12.85
CA GLU A 49 0.63 5.03 -13.65
C GLU A 49 1.47 6.03 -14.45
N THR A 50 2.50 6.61 -13.82
CA THR A 50 3.43 7.55 -14.49
C THR A 50 4.16 6.86 -15.64
N GLU A 51 4.76 5.69 -15.39
CA GLU A 51 5.44 4.89 -16.41
C GLU A 51 4.50 4.52 -17.57
N TYR A 52 3.24 4.19 -17.25
CA TYR A 52 2.22 3.92 -18.26
C TYR A 52 1.93 5.14 -19.14
N GLN A 53 1.73 6.33 -18.54
CA GLN A 53 1.48 7.56 -19.30
C GLN A 53 2.66 7.89 -20.21
N GLU A 54 3.90 7.83 -19.69
CA GLU A 54 5.11 8.06 -20.48
C GLU A 54 5.24 7.08 -21.66
N ALA A 55 4.87 5.82 -21.44
CA ALA A 55 4.89 4.80 -22.50
C ALA A 55 3.87 5.11 -23.61
N ILE A 56 2.65 5.52 -23.24
CA ILE A 56 1.60 5.86 -24.20
C ILE A 56 1.96 7.13 -25.00
N GLU A 57 2.55 8.15 -24.38
CA GLU A 57 2.98 9.37 -25.08
C GLU A 57 4.04 9.10 -26.15
N ARG A 58 4.87 8.08 -25.96
CA ARG A 58 5.91 7.67 -26.91
C ARG A 58 5.39 6.90 -28.11
N ILE A 59 4.13 6.45 -28.09
CA ILE A 59 3.53 5.75 -29.23
C ILE A 59 3.15 6.80 -30.30
N PRO A 60 3.82 6.81 -31.47
CA PRO A 60 3.49 7.77 -32.52
C PRO A 60 2.08 7.49 -33.03
N ARG A 61 1.19 8.48 -32.89
CA ARG A 61 -0.12 8.45 -33.55
C ARG A 61 0.14 8.51 -35.06
N ARG A 62 -0.11 7.40 -35.76
CA ARG A 62 -0.19 7.37 -37.23
C ARG A 62 -1.51 7.96 -37.70
#